data_AF-A0A554VFW3-F1
#
_entry.id   AF-A0A554VFW3-F1
#
_cell.length_a   1.000
_cell.length_b   1.000
_cell.length_c   1.000
_cell.angle_alpha   90.00
_cell.angle_beta   90.00
_cell.angle_gamma   90.00
#
_symmetry.space_group_name_H-M   'P 1'
#
loop_
_entity.id
_entity.type
_entity.pdbx_description
1 polymer ?
#
loop_
_entity_poly.entity_id
_entity_poly.type
_entity_poly.pdbx_seq_one_letter_code
_entity_poly.pdbx_strand_id
1 'polypeptide(L)'
;MKKDNLHKNNGGFKVPEGYFEEFEHKLFDKISRPTDNDNMLSSKIDSGFTIPEDYFTTLEDNVMNNVSETPSKTKVRSLITKRSILYFSGIAAMIAIIISLSTYEESKLNFDDIELADIHHYFNEGNIELSTTEMIALLDEDINYTEVFEEELVNDDEILDYLSEEDIDDEIIFVE
;
A
#
# COMPACT_ATOMS: atom_id res chain seq x y z
N MET A 1 10.60 15.12 -1.21
CA MET A 1 11.45 15.68 -0.13
C MET A 1 10.72 16.89 0.44
N LYS A 2 10.16 16.79 1.65
CA LYS A 2 9.53 17.92 2.34
C LYS A 2 10.63 18.74 3.01
N LYS A 3 10.66 20.06 2.79
CA LYS A 3 11.66 20.96 3.37
C LYS A 3 11.39 21.15 4.86
N ASP A 4 12.45 20.98 5.64
CA ASP A 4 12.51 21.06 7.09
C ASP A 4 12.23 22.47 7.63
N ASN A 5 11.45 22.54 8.70
CA ASN A 5 11.36 23.71 9.59
C ASN A 5 11.80 23.29 11.01
N LEU A 6 13.07 22.90 11.17
CA LEU A 6 13.63 22.47 12.47
C LEU A 6 14.07 23.64 13.37
N HIS A 7 14.07 24.88 12.89
CA HIS A 7 14.43 26.04 13.73
C HIS A 7 13.20 26.60 14.46
N LYS A 8 12.80 25.92 15.53
CA LYS A 8 12.04 26.57 16.60
C LYS A 8 13.04 27.47 17.33
N ASN A 9 13.01 28.77 17.08
CA ASN A 9 13.80 29.79 17.79
C ASN A 9 13.33 29.98 19.24
N ASN A 10 13.05 28.88 19.94
CA ASN A 10 12.63 28.84 21.33
C ASN A 10 13.81 28.38 22.20
N GLY A 11 15.04 28.77 21.84
CA GLY A 11 16.24 28.50 22.62
C GLY A 11 16.10 29.14 23.99
N GLY A 12 15.76 28.33 24.99
CA GLY A 12 15.34 28.72 26.34
C GLY A 12 16.44 29.28 27.24
N PHE A 13 17.42 29.98 26.68
CA PHE A 13 18.45 30.67 27.46
C PHE A 13 18.20 32.16 27.37
N LYS A 14 17.52 32.69 28.39
CA LYS A 14 17.47 34.12 28.65
C LYS A 14 18.52 34.43 29.70
N VAL A 15 19.38 35.40 29.44
CA VAL A 15 20.27 35.94 30.47
C VAL A 15 19.45 36.80 31.43
N PRO A 16 19.85 36.90 32.72
CA PRO A 16 19.28 37.86 33.64
C PRO A 16 19.39 39.29 33.08
N GLU A 17 18.42 40.13 33.42
CA GLU A 17 18.46 41.56 33.13
C GLU A 17 19.72 42.19 33.75
N GLY A 18 20.46 42.98 32.99
CA GLY A 18 21.70 43.62 33.46
C GLY A 18 22.95 42.73 33.45
N TYR A 19 22.87 41.48 32.95
CA TYR A 19 24.01 40.55 32.96
C TYR A 19 25.23 41.12 32.24
N PHE A 20 25.07 41.65 31.03
CA PHE A 20 26.19 42.12 30.21
C PHE A 20 26.70 43.48 30.68
N GLU A 21 25.79 44.30 31.19
CA GLU A 21 26.03 45.62 31.75
C GLU A 21 26.91 45.53 33.00
N GLU A 22 26.68 44.54 33.86
CA GLU A 22 27.52 44.28 35.03
C GLU A 22 28.72 43.37 34.75
N PHE A 23 28.69 42.58 33.66
CA PHE A 23 29.75 41.62 33.35
C PHE A 23 31.11 42.29 33.18
N GLU A 24 31.17 43.36 32.39
CA GLU A 24 32.41 44.09 32.13
C GLU A 24 32.98 44.66 33.43
N HIS A 25 32.14 45.30 34.24
CA HIS A 25 32.54 45.86 35.53
C HIS A 25 33.03 44.76 36.49
N LYS A 26 32.34 43.62 36.57
CA LYS A 26 32.75 42.47 37.41
C LYS A 26 34.06 41.84 36.94
N LEU A 27 34.27 41.76 35.62
CA LEU A 27 35.49 41.24 35.02
C LEU A 27 36.67 42.16 35.32
N PHE A 28 36.52 43.47 35.07
CA PHE A 28 37.55 44.46 35.37
C PHE A 28 37.85 44.52 36.86
N ASP A 29 36.84 44.51 37.72
CA ASP A 29 37.00 44.43 39.17
C ASP A 29 37.83 43.20 39.58
N LYS A 30 37.61 42.05 38.94
CA LYS A 30 38.32 40.81 39.26
C LYS A 30 39.77 40.79 38.77
N ILE A 31 40.06 41.46 37.64
CA ILE A 31 41.41 41.58 37.08
C ILE A 31 42.20 42.70 37.78
N SER A 32 41.52 43.77 38.19
CA SER A 32 42.15 45.00 38.72
C SER A 32 42.26 45.00 40.25
N ARG A 33 41.51 44.13 40.96
CA ARG A 33 41.71 43.92 42.40
C ARG A 33 43.07 43.26 42.61
N PRO A 34 44.00 43.88 43.35
CA PRO A 34 45.10 43.16 43.95
C PRO A 34 44.48 42.31 45.05
N THR A 35 44.06 41.09 44.71
CA THR A 35 43.84 40.10 45.76
C THR A 35 45.21 39.80 46.37
N ASP A 36 45.28 39.52 47.67
CA ASP A 36 46.50 39.05 48.36
C ASP A 36 47.11 37.76 47.76
N ASN A 37 46.58 37.29 46.63
CA ASN A 37 47.15 36.32 45.72
C ASN A 37 47.74 37.07 44.51
N ASP A 38 48.89 37.70 44.69
CA ASP A 38 49.70 38.39 43.66
C ASP A 38 50.14 37.47 42.48
N ASN A 39 49.58 36.27 42.34
CA ASN A 39 50.03 35.20 41.47
C ASN A 39 48.93 34.59 40.58
N MET A 40 47.87 35.33 40.19
CA MET A 40 47.04 34.84 39.08
C MET A 40 47.65 35.11 37.70
N LEU A 41 48.46 36.17 37.55
CA LEU A 41 49.16 36.48 36.30
C LEU A 41 50.65 36.81 36.44
N SER A 42 51.15 37.02 37.66
CA SER A 42 52.51 37.51 37.91
C SER A 42 53.35 36.59 38.79
N SER A 43 53.58 35.37 38.33
CA SER A 43 54.92 34.75 38.41
C SER A 43 54.84 33.36 37.78
N LYS A 44 55.59 33.16 36.71
CA LYS A 44 55.78 31.83 36.10
C LYS A 44 54.45 31.16 35.68
N ILE A 45 53.81 31.71 34.65
CA ILE A 45 53.09 30.83 33.73
C ILE A 45 54.19 30.05 33.00
N ASP A 46 54.73 29.01 33.62
CA ASP A 46 55.24 27.88 32.83
C ASP A 46 54.01 27.53 31.98
N SER A 47 54.04 27.84 30.69
CA SER A 47 52.96 27.46 29.78
C SER A 47 52.73 25.99 30.07
N GLY A 48 51.59 25.63 30.68
CA GLY A 48 51.41 24.30 31.30
C GLY A 48 51.59 23.13 30.34
N PHE A 49 51.76 23.46 29.05
CA PHE A 49 52.27 22.63 27.99
C PHE A 49 53.80 22.62 28.01
N THR A 50 54.36 21.66 28.75
CA THR A 50 55.71 21.18 28.48
C THR A 50 55.62 20.15 27.36
N ILE A 51 56.47 20.28 26.34
CA ILE A 51 56.56 19.26 25.30
C ILE A 51 57.35 18.06 25.83
N PRO A 52 56.99 16.82 25.44
CA PRO A 52 57.83 15.66 25.69
C PRO A 52 59.23 15.86 25.10
N GLU A 53 60.22 15.24 25.76
CA GLU A 53 61.57 15.11 25.19
C GLU A 53 61.46 14.46 23.81
N ASP A 54 62.21 14.98 22.83
CA ASP A 54 62.24 14.45 21.46
C ASP A 54 60.91 14.49 20.67
N TYR A 55 59.96 15.34 21.06
CA TYR A 55 58.69 15.48 20.31
C TYR A 55 58.92 15.83 18.83
N PHE A 56 59.69 16.88 18.54
CA PHE A 56 59.91 17.34 17.16
C PHE A 56 60.89 16.47 16.37
N THR A 57 61.80 15.77 17.05
CA THR A 57 62.77 14.87 16.40
C THR A 57 62.10 13.56 15.98
N THR A 58 61.13 13.06 16.75
CA THR A 58 60.38 11.83 16.42
C THR A 58 59.10 12.08 15.62
N LEU A 59 58.65 13.34 15.50
CA LEU A 59 57.42 13.69 14.80
C LEU A 59 57.45 13.27 13.32
N GLU A 60 58.55 13.56 12.61
CA GLU A 60 58.69 13.27 11.19
C GLU A 60 58.60 11.76 10.92
N ASP A 61 59.37 10.96 11.69
CA ASP A 61 59.36 9.50 11.59
C ASP A 61 57.99 8.91 11.93
N ASN A 62 57.33 9.42 12.97
CA ASN A 62 55.99 8.97 13.35
C ASN A 62 54.95 9.27 12.26
N VAL A 63 54.97 10.47 11.68
CA VAL A 63 54.05 10.84 10.60
C VAL A 63 54.33 9.98 9.35
N MET A 64 55.60 9.81 8.99
CA MET A 64 55.99 9.03 7.82
C MET A 64 55.59 7.55 7.98
N ASN A 65 55.77 6.96 9.16
CA ASN A 65 55.35 5.59 9.44
C ASN A 65 53.82 5.42 9.34
N ASN A 66 53.04 6.35 9.92
CA ASN A 66 51.58 6.30 9.85
C ASN A 66 51.02 6.52 8.44
N VAL A 67 51.73 7.24 7.56
CA VAL A 67 51.30 7.51 6.19
C VAL A 67 51.80 6.44 5.20
N SER A 68 52.98 5.86 5.46
CA SER A 68 53.60 4.84 4.60
C SER A 68 53.13 3.42 4.92
N GLU A 69 52.59 3.18 6.11
CA GLU A 69 51.80 1.99 6.37
C GLU A 69 50.58 2.01 5.45
N THR A 70 50.67 1.24 4.37
CA THR A 70 49.56 0.98 3.44
C THR A 70 48.30 0.76 4.27
N PRO A 71 47.19 1.49 4.03
CA PRO A 71 46.01 1.38 4.86
C PRO A 71 45.64 -0.10 4.90
N SER A 72 45.76 -0.73 6.08
CA SER A 72 45.38 -2.11 6.26
C SER A 72 43.97 -2.23 5.64
N LYS A 73 43.83 -3.07 4.60
CA LYS A 73 42.61 -3.18 3.80
C LYS A 73 41.44 -3.19 4.78
N THR A 74 40.69 -2.08 4.83
CA THR A 74 39.59 -1.95 5.78
C THR A 74 38.70 -3.16 5.54
N LYS A 75 38.44 -3.95 6.59
CA LYS A 75 37.70 -5.20 6.47
C LYS A 75 36.28 -4.87 6.03
N VAL A 76 36.07 -4.80 4.71
CA VAL A 76 34.76 -4.55 4.11
C VAL A 76 33.87 -5.72 4.41
N ARG A 77 32.91 -5.51 5.32
CA ARG A 77 31.89 -6.49 5.62
C ARG A 77 30.73 -6.24 4.65
N SER A 78 30.42 -7.21 3.81
CA SER A 78 29.24 -7.15 2.94
C SER A 78 28.00 -6.90 3.80
N LEU A 79 27.30 -5.79 3.58
CA LEU A 79 26.07 -5.41 4.30
C LEU A 79 24.92 -6.37 3.99
N ILE A 80 24.95 -6.96 2.79
CA ILE A 80 23.90 -7.86 2.32
C ILE A 80 24.47 -9.27 2.28
N THR A 81 23.78 -10.18 2.98
CA THR A 81 24.17 -11.58 3.05
C THR A 81 23.21 -12.38 2.18
N LYS A 82 23.70 -13.23 1.27
CA LYS A 82 22.83 -14.05 0.39
C LYS A 82 21.78 -14.86 1.15
N ARG A 83 22.08 -15.21 2.40
CA ARG A 83 21.18 -15.90 3.33
C ARG A 83 19.95 -15.06 3.71
N SER A 84 20.08 -13.75 3.95
CA SER A 84 18.92 -12.91 4.27
C SER A 84 18.04 -12.67 3.04
N ILE A 85 18.64 -12.51 1.86
CA ILE A 85 17.91 -12.42 0.58
C ILE A 85 17.03 -13.66 0.36
N LEU A 86 17.52 -14.86 0.65
CA LEU A 86 16.75 -16.09 0.48
C LEU A 86 15.49 -16.11 1.38
N TYR A 87 15.58 -15.63 2.62
CA TYR A 87 14.42 -15.55 3.51
C TYR A 87 13.41 -14.48 3.07
N PHE A 88 13.88 -13.31 2.64
CA PHE A 88 12.99 -12.26 2.12
C PHE A 88 12.35 -12.62 0.77
N SER A 89 12.97 -13.50 -0.01
CA SER A 89 12.43 -13.99 -1.29
C SER A 89 11.08 -14.67 -1.13
N GLY A 90 10.86 -15.43 -0.04
CA GLY A 90 9.58 -16.11 0.20
C GLY A 90 8.44 -15.13 0.50
N ILE A 91 8.73 -14.09 1.29
CA ILE A 91 7.76 -13.03 1.63
C ILE A 91 7.41 -12.23 0.36
N ALA A 92 8.41 -11.88 -0.44
CA ALA A 92 8.20 -11.18 -1.71
C ALA A 92 7.35 -12.01 -2.69
N ALA A 93 7.57 -13.33 -2.78
CA ALA A 93 6.78 -14.21 -3.62
C ALA A 93 5.30 -14.28 -3.18
N MET A 94 5.03 -14.36 -1.87
CA MET A 94 3.67 -14.30 -1.35
C MET A 94 2.98 -12.99 -1.69
N ILE A 95 3.66 -11.85 -1.53
CA ILE A 95 3.13 -10.53 -1.90
C ILE A 95 2.85 -10.46 -3.40
N ALA A 96 3.75 -10.99 -4.25
CA ALA A 96 3.54 -11.03 -5.70
C ALA A 96 2.32 -11.87 -6.11
N ILE A 97 2.12 -13.02 -5.47
CA ILE A 97 0.93 -13.87 -5.69
C ILE A 97 -0.35 -13.12 -5.28
N ILE A 98 -0.34 -12.46 -4.12
CA ILE A 98 -1.49 -11.68 -3.64
C ILE A 98 -1.83 -10.55 -4.60
N ILE A 99 -0.83 -9.81 -5.08
CA ILE A 99 -1.04 -8.74 -6.06
C ILE A 99 -1.58 -9.32 -7.37
N SER A 100 -0.99 -10.42 -7.87
CA SER A 100 -1.43 -11.06 -9.12
C SER A 100 -2.86 -11.58 -9.07
N LEU A 101 -3.32 -12.07 -7.90
CA LEU A 101 -4.71 -12.47 -7.70
C LEU A 101 -5.64 -11.26 -7.51
N SER A 102 -5.14 -10.20 -6.86
CA SER A 102 -5.92 -8.99 -6.57
C SER A 102 -6.18 -8.12 -7.81
N THR A 103 -5.40 -8.27 -8.88
CA THR A 103 -5.56 -7.52 -10.14
C THR A 103 -6.30 -8.32 -11.19
N TYR A 104 -7.22 -9.21 -10.81
CA TYR A 104 -8.11 -9.87 -11.76
C TYR A 104 -8.95 -8.81 -12.48
N GLU A 105 -8.72 -8.63 -13.78
CA GLU A 105 -9.64 -7.86 -14.61
C GLU A 105 -10.97 -8.62 -14.63
N GLU A 106 -12.05 -7.95 -14.23
CA GLU A 106 -13.39 -8.49 -14.49
C GLU A 106 -13.49 -8.74 -16.00
N SER A 107 -13.61 -10.01 -16.37
CA SER A 107 -14.03 -10.40 -17.70
C SER A 107 -15.38 -9.72 -17.94
N LYS A 108 -15.38 -8.68 -18.78
CA LYS A 108 -16.60 -8.00 -19.20
C LYS A 108 -17.36 -8.94 -20.12
N LEU A 109 -18.13 -9.84 -19.53
CA LEU A 109 -19.10 -10.66 -20.25
C LEU A 109 -20.15 -9.72 -20.83
N ASN A 110 -20.34 -9.78 -22.14
CA ASN A 110 -21.39 -9.06 -22.85
C ASN A 110 -22.39 -10.06 -23.45
N PHE A 111 -23.60 -9.59 -23.77
CA PHE A 111 -24.60 -10.39 -24.47
C PHE A 111 -24.11 -10.91 -25.83
N ASP A 112 -23.11 -10.24 -26.43
CA ASP A 112 -22.45 -10.67 -27.67
C ASP A 112 -21.61 -11.94 -27.51
N ASP A 113 -21.23 -12.31 -26.27
CA ASP A 113 -20.43 -13.49 -25.98
C ASP A 113 -21.29 -14.77 -25.82
N ILE A 114 -22.62 -14.65 -25.86
CA ILE A 114 -23.54 -15.78 -25.69
C ILE A 114 -23.68 -16.52 -27.02
N GLU A 115 -23.30 -17.81 -27.05
CA GLU A 115 -23.47 -18.65 -28.25
C GLU A 115 -24.93 -19.07 -28.43
N LEU A 116 -25.39 -19.15 -29.67
CA LEU A 116 -26.75 -19.62 -30.00
C LEU A 116 -27.01 -21.04 -29.46
N ALA A 117 -26.00 -21.90 -29.45
CA ALA A 117 -26.09 -23.24 -28.86
C ALA A 117 -26.41 -23.20 -27.35
N ASP A 118 -25.82 -22.25 -26.62
CA ASP A 118 -26.07 -22.05 -25.19
C ASP A 118 -27.49 -21.51 -24.95
N ILE A 119 -27.96 -20.62 -25.81
CA ILE A 119 -29.36 -20.14 -25.78
C ILE A 119 -30.30 -21.34 -25.96
N HIS A 120 -30.11 -22.15 -27.02
CA HIS A 120 -30.97 -23.32 -27.24
C HIS A 120 -30.95 -24.30 -26.06
N HIS A 121 -29.78 -24.53 -25.46
CA HIS A 121 -29.68 -25.37 -24.28
C HIS A 121 -30.47 -24.79 -23.09
N TYR A 122 -30.36 -23.48 -22.85
CA TYR A 122 -31.11 -22.79 -21.79
C TYR A 122 -32.63 -22.92 -21.95
N PHE A 123 -33.14 -22.79 -23.17
CA PHE A 123 -34.55 -22.98 -23.49
C PHE A 123 -34.99 -24.43 -23.26
N ASN A 124 -34.20 -25.41 -23.72
CA ASN A 124 -34.55 -26.84 -23.67
C ASN A 124 -34.52 -27.43 -22.26
N GLU A 125 -33.67 -26.91 -21.37
CA GLU A 125 -33.63 -27.33 -19.96
C GLU A 125 -34.81 -26.78 -19.14
N GLY A 126 -35.74 -26.04 -19.75
CA GLY A 126 -36.91 -25.50 -19.07
C GLY A 126 -36.59 -24.37 -18.09
N ASN A 127 -35.43 -23.73 -18.21
CA ASN A 127 -34.99 -22.64 -17.32
C ASN A 127 -35.69 -21.29 -17.61
N ILE A 128 -36.72 -21.30 -18.43
CA ILE A 128 -37.47 -20.10 -18.82
C ILE A 128 -38.74 -20.08 -18.00
N GLU A 129 -38.77 -19.15 -17.05
CA GLU A 129 -39.98 -18.79 -16.32
C GLU A 129 -40.48 -17.45 -16.88
N LEU A 130 -41.56 -17.49 -17.66
CA LEU A 130 -42.22 -16.30 -18.17
C LEU A 130 -43.47 -16.02 -17.35
N SER A 131 -43.63 -14.78 -16.89
CA SER A 131 -44.90 -14.34 -16.34
C SER A 131 -45.96 -14.21 -17.43
N THR A 132 -47.24 -14.24 -17.04
CA THR A 132 -48.35 -14.03 -17.98
C THR A 132 -48.23 -12.71 -18.75
N THR A 133 -47.71 -11.67 -18.11
CA THR A 133 -47.50 -10.36 -18.73
C THR A 133 -46.41 -10.39 -19.78
N GLU A 134 -45.31 -11.11 -19.53
CA GLU A 134 -44.20 -11.25 -20.49
C GLU A 134 -44.62 -12.12 -21.67
N MET A 135 -45.41 -13.17 -21.44
CA MET A 135 -46.00 -13.96 -22.52
C MET A 135 -46.92 -13.10 -23.40
N ILE A 136 -47.76 -12.24 -22.80
CA ILE A 136 -48.62 -11.30 -23.54
C ILE A 136 -47.78 -10.30 -24.35
N ALA A 137 -46.63 -9.86 -23.84
CA ALA A 137 -45.75 -8.96 -24.58
C ALA A 137 -45.05 -9.60 -25.79
N LEU A 138 -44.92 -10.94 -25.80
CA LEU A 138 -44.41 -11.71 -26.95
C LEU A 138 -45.49 -11.97 -28.00
N LEU A 139 -46.76 -11.92 -27.62
CA LEU A 139 -47.88 -11.98 -28.54
C LEU A 139 -47.97 -10.63 -29.26
N ASP A 140 -47.47 -10.58 -30.49
CA ASP A 140 -47.56 -9.39 -31.33
C ASP A 140 -49.04 -9.05 -31.57
N GLU A 141 -49.39 -7.77 -31.36
CA GLU A 141 -50.77 -7.27 -31.41
C GLU A 141 -51.32 -7.30 -32.85
N ASP A 142 -50.42 -7.34 -33.84
CA ASP A 142 -50.73 -7.38 -35.27
C ASP A 142 -50.91 -8.81 -35.82
N ILE A 143 -50.68 -9.86 -35.02
CA ILE A 143 -50.91 -11.25 -35.44
C ILE A 143 -52.40 -11.59 -35.32
N ASN A 144 -53.07 -11.80 -36.45
CA ASN A 144 -54.42 -12.32 -36.49
C ASN A 144 -54.41 -13.82 -36.20
N TYR A 145 -54.43 -14.20 -34.92
CA TYR A 145 -54.46 -15.60 -34.48
C TYR A 145 -55.62 -16.39 -35.09
N THR A 146 -56.72 -15.73 -35.46
CA THR A 146 -57.90 -16.36 -36.09
C THR A 146 -57.56 -17.00 -37.44
N GLU A 147 -56.66 -16.42 -38.23
CA GLU A 147 -56.30 -16.91 -39.57
C GLU A 147 -55.36 -18.12 -39.50
N VAL A 148 -54.52 -18.18 -38.46
CA VAL A 148 -53.61 -19.32 -38.20
C VAL A 148 -54.37 -20.58 -37.76
N PHE A 149 -55.44 -20.43 -36.98
CA PHE A 149 -56.29 -21.55 -36.56
C PHE A 149 -57.25 -22.04 -37.65
N GLU A 150 -57.49 -21.27 -38.71
CA GLU A 150 -58.35 -21.70 -39.83
C GLU A 150 -57.63 -22.65 -40.80
N GLU A 151 -56.29 -22.58 -40.91
CA GLU A 151 -55.53 -23.44 -41.84
C GLU A 151 -55.18 -24.82 -41.25
N GLU A 152 -55.09 -24.94 -39.91
CA GLU A 152 -54.80 -26.19 -39.22
C GLU A 152 -56.00 -26.62 -38.36
N LEU A 153 -57.03 -27.13 -39.04
CA LEU A 153 -58.13 -27.85 -38.39
C LEU A 153 -57.54 -29.08 -37.70
N VAL A 154 -57.24 -28.97 -36.41
CA VAL A 154 -56.84 -30.09 -35.56
C VAL A 154 -57.88 -31.20 -35.75
N ASN A 155 -57.41 -32.41 -36.08
CA ASN A 155 -58.29 -33.52 -36.39
C ASN A 155 -59.07 -33.93 -35.12
N ASP A 156 -60.38 -34.15 -35.25
CA ASP A 156 -61.24 -34.67 -34.18
C ASP A 156 -60.62 -35.91 -33.48
N ASP A 157 -59.92 -36.77 -34.22
CA ASP A 157 -59.23 -37.94 -33.67
C ASP A 157 -58.07 -37.56 -32.72
N GLU A 158 -57.29 -36.52 -33.05
CA GLU A 158 -56.19 -36.03 -32.18
C GLU A 158 -56.74 -35.34 -30.93
N ILE A 159 -57.86 -34.60 -31.07
CA ILE A 159 -58.56 -33.99 -29.93
C ILE A 159 -59.09 -35.09 -29.01
N LEU A 160 -59.68 -36.15 -29.57
CA LEU A 160 -60.20 -37.27 -28.81
C LEU A 160 -59.09 -38.03 -28.07
N ASP A 161 -57.94 -38.24 -28.70
CA ASP A 161 -56.77 -38.88 -28.10
C ASP A 161 -56.26 -38.06 -26.91
N TYR A 162 -56.04 -36.75 -27.10
CA TYR A 162 -55.63 -35.82 -26.03
C TYR A 162 -56.60 -35.82 -24.85
N LEU A 163 -57.92 -35.70 -25.11
CA LEU A 163 -58.94 -35.72 -24.06
C LEU A 163 -59.08 -37.08 -23.36
N SER A 164 -58.63 -38.17 -23.99
CA SER A 164 -58.67 -39.51 -23.41
C SER A 164 -57.44 -39.85 -22.58
N GLU A 165 -56.32 -39.16 -22.82
CA GLU A 165 -55.05 -39.37 -22.16
C GLU A 165 -54.93 -38.57 -20.85
N GLU A 166 -55.69 -37.48 -20.73
CA GLU A 166 -55.90 -36.75 -19.49
C GLU A 166 -57.03 -37.44 -18.68
N ASP A 167 -56.74 -37.95 -17.47
CA ASP A 167 -57.78 -38.36 -16.53
C ASP A 167 -58.55 -37.09 -16.11
N ILE A 168 -59.61 -36.76 -16.84
CA ILE A 168 -60.57 -35.73 -16.43
C ILE A 168 -61.31 -36.33 -15.22
N ASP A 169 -60.68 -36.26 -14.05
CA ASP A 169 -61.34 -36.55 -12.79
C ASP A 169 -62.63 -35.74 -12.79
N ASP A 170 -63.77 -36.44 -12.70
CA ASP A 170 -65.10 -35.86 -12.59
C ASP A 170 -65.13 -34.88 -11.42
N GLU A 171 -64.74 -33.62 -11.64
CA GLU A 171 -65.20 -32.52 -10.82
C GLU A 171 -66.68 -32.35 -11.19
N ILE A 172 -67.49 -33.19 -10.53
CA ILE A 172 -68.93 -33.07 -10.47
C ILE A 172 -69.20 -31.62 -10.06
N ILE A 173 -69.54 -30.79 -11.05
CA ILE A 173 -70.11 -29.48 -10.83
C ILE A 173 -71.44 -29.74 -10.12
N PHE A 174 -71.42 -29.64 -8.78
CA PHE A 174 -72.65 -29.54 -8.01
C PHE A 174 -73.29 -28.20 -8.37
N VAL A 175 -74.33 -28.27 -9.21
CA VAL A 175 -75.28 -27.19 -9.37
C VAL A 175 -76.23 -27.25 -8.18
N GLU A 176 -76.19 -26.23 -7.31
CA GLU A 176 -77.31 -25.89 -6.43
C GLU A 176 -78.22 -24.85 -7.11
#